data_AF-A0A7X5LR69-F1
#
_entry.id   AF-A0A7X5LR69-F1
#
_cell.length_a   1.000
_cell.length_b   1.000
_cell.length_c   1.000
_cell.angle_alpha   90.00
_cell.angle_beta   90.00
_cell.angle_gamma   90.00
#
_symmetry.space_group_name_H-M   'P 1'
#
loop_
_entity.id
_entity.type
_entity.pdbx_description
1 polymer ?
#
loop_
_entity_poly.entity_id
_entity_poly.type
_entity_poly.pdbx_seq_one_letter_code
_entity_poly.pdbx_strand_id
1 'polypeptide(L)'
;MKKRKYVKQRLPATRTFDTIQPEIHLEEFEWKAVKKLSDTACSAATFSLSCIPPITKSLVRVISNEGNTDAGNVAASLIVFFSGGLSNIYKVQPEQENKGWYISPNLSGLLVGPASARKSRAFRPIESLVRKAEDELQFEYSKTEKEELAAYQLKKKKNASREQLAQKTILESLRIEKNDPAKAEEMMADAERLLMQMENDLEPPSAMSLIINHTTEAGLHKLKTREIHCHFYVRDEATPLLLETMSITRSNIKAFLIEAMDGDNDYRRNLKTEHAGRALAPKIVIFGTIQPSKIKIYLKDIIKDGLNNDGFFNRLQLLVFPDEQRVLELPSNTRPETIKQLFQKVLSQLLHKENLLKENQKVIKFSLDAHACSGPFRSPISVQSDH
;
A
#
# COMPACT_ATOMS: atom_id res chain seq x y z
N MET A 1 -54.69 2.96 -28.60
CA MET A 1 -53.78 2.61 -27.48
C MET A 1 -54.59 2.19 -26.27
N LYS A 2 -54.58 0.89 -25.90
CA LYS A 2 -55.33 0.34 -24.77
C LYS A 2 -54.65 0.71 -23.44
N LYS A 3 -55.34 1.45 -22.56
CA LYS A 3 -54.88 1.75 -21.18
C LYS A 3 -54.87 0.46 -20.37
N ARG A 4 -53.68 0.00 -19.94
CA ARG A 4 -53.52 -1.13 -19.01
C ARG A 4 -53.98 -0.68 -17.61
N LYS A 5 -54.98 -1.38 -17.05
CA LYS A 5 -55.35 -1.29 -15.62
C LYS A 5 -54.23 -1.93 -14.79
N TYR A 6 -53.56 -1.15 -13.96
CA TYR A 6 -52.66 -1.68 -12.94
C TYR A 6 -53.49 -2.36 -11.85
N VAL A 7 -53.37 -3.68 -11.75
CA VAL A 7 -53.83 -4.46 -10.59
C VAL A 7 -52.85 -4.15 -9.45
N LYS A 8 -53.33 -3.51 -8.37
CA LYS A 8 -52.56 -3.40 -7.13
C LYS A 8 -52.37 -4.81 -6.56
N GLN A 9 -51.24 -5.45 -6.87
CA GLN A 9 -50.75 -6.57 -6.06
C GLN A 9 -50.50 -6.01 -4.65
N ARG A 10 -51.19 -6.58 -3.65
CA ARG A 10 -50.84 -6.35 -2.25
C ARG A 10 -49.42 -6.89 -2.07
N LEU A 11 -48.46 -5.98 -1.90
CA LEU A 11 -47.15 -6.32 -1.38
C LEU A 11 -47.37 -7.02 -0.02
N PRO A 12 -46.74 -8.19 0.24
CA PRO A 12 -46.78 -8.77 1.56
C PRO A 12 -46.27 -7.75 2.57
N ALA A 13 -46.91 -7.70 3.74
CA ALA A 13 -46.65 -6.71 4.79
C ALA A 13 -45.14 -6.49 4.95
N THR A 14 -44.69 -5.26 4.72
CA THR A 14 -43.34 -4.82 5.03
C THR A 14 -43.06 -5.16 6.49
N ARG A 15 -42.14 -6.10 6.72
CA ARG A 15 -41.58 -6.37 8.04
C ARG A 15 -40.97 -5.06 8.54
N THR A 16 -41.58 -4.46 9.56
CA THR A 16 -40.95 -3.36 10.31
C THR A 16 -39.78 -3.92 11.08
N PHE A 17 -38.75 -3.10 11.36
CA PHE A 17 -37.57 -3.51 12.14
C PHE A 17 -37.95 -4.19 13.45
N ASP A 18 -39.10 -3.82 14.02
CA ASP A 18 -39.67 -4.38 15.25
C ASP A 18 -40.07 -5.87 15.15
N THR A 19 -40.22 -6.41 13.94
CA THR A 19 -40.59 -7.83 13.71
C THR A 19 -39.40 -8.75 13.45
N ILE A 20 -38.18 -8.22 13.42
CA ILE A 20 -36.95 -9.02 13.39
C ILE A 20 -36.52 -9.20 14.85
N GLN A 21 -37.18 -10.11 15.56
CA GLN A 21 -36.61 -10.61 16.80
C GLN A 21 -35.54 -11.65 16.42
N PRO A 22 -34.25 -11.43 16.74
CA PRO A 22 -33.28 -12.51 16.64
C PRO A 22 -33.79 -13.63 17.55
N GLU A 23 -33.97 -14.84 17.01
CA GLU A 23 -34.16 -16.07 17.80
C GLU A 23 -32.85 -16.43 18.52
N ILE A 24 -32.30 -15.48 19.27
CA ILE A 24 -31.25 -15.70 20.23
C ILE A 24 -31.96 -15.53 21.56
N HIS A 25 -32.25 -16.67 22.20
CA HIS A 25 -32.38 -16.67 23.65
C HIS A 25 -31.08 -16.07 24.18
N LEU A 26 -31.12 -14.79 24.51
CA LEU A 26 -30.20 -14.22 25.47
C LEU A 26 -30.52 -14.94 26.78
N GLU A 27 -29.96 -16.14 26.97
CA GLU A 27 -29.52 -16.48 28.33
C GLU A 27 -28.83 -15.22 28.83
N GLU A 28 -29.32 -14.66 29.93
CA GLU A 28 -28.88 -13.39 30.51
C GLU A 28 -27.36 -13.38 30.61
N PHE A 29 -26.69 -12.93 29.55
CA PHE A 29 -25.25 -12.82 29.54
C PHE A 29 -24.97 -11.55 30.31
N GLU A 30 -24.94 -11.67 31.63
CA GLU A 30 -24.50 -10.61 32.52
C GLU A 30 -23.09 -10.25 32.11
N TRP A 31 -22.97 -9.10 31.44
CA TRP A 31 -21.68 -8.46 31.24
C TRP A 31 -21.06 -8.29 32.61
N LYS A 32 -20.01 -9.05 32.90
CA LYS A 32 -19.22 -8.86 34.11
C LYS A 32 -18.81 -7.39 34.17
N ALA A 33 -18.83 -6.82 35.38
CA ALA A 33 -18.37 -5.46 35.61
C ALA A 33 -17.03 -5.24 34.88
N VAL A 34 -17.00 -4.21 34.03
CA VAL A 34 -15.83 -3.88 33.21
C VAL A 34 -14.63 -3.74 34.14
N LYS A 35 -13.71 -4.70 34.10
CA LYS A 35 -12.47 -4.62 34.86
C LYS A 35 -11.60 -3.56 34.19
N LYS A 36 -11.29 -2.50 34.94
CA LYS A 36 -10.27 -1.54 34.51
C LYS A 36 -8.99 -2.32 34.25
N LEU A 37 -8.42 -2.20 33.04
CA LEU A 37 -7.10 -2.75 32.76
C LEU A 37 -6.14 -2.18 33.81
N SER A 38 -5.38 -3.05 34.46
CA SER A 38 -4.35 -2.61 35.40
C SER A 38 -3.39 -1.67 34.68
N ASP A 39 -3.02 -0.55 35.29
CA ASP A 39 -2.01 0.40 34.77
C ASP A 39 -0.59 -0.22 34.70
N THR A 40 -0.47 -1.54 34.89
CA THR A 40 0.76 -2.31 34.74
C THR A 40 1.34 -2.07 33.36
N ALA A 41 2.59 -1.59 33.31
CA ALA A 41 3.31 -1.42 32.07
C ALA A 41 3.32 -2.76 31.31
N CYS A 42 2.64 -2.82 30.16
CA CYS A 42 2.78 -3.95 29.25
C CYS A 42 4.23 -3.94 28.75
N SER A 43 5.07 -4.80 29.30
CA SER A 43 6.40 -5.03 28.76
C SER A 43 6.23 -5.71 27.41
N ALA A 44 6.78 -5.12 26.35
CA ALA A 44 6.81 -5.78 25.05
C ALA A 44 7.60 -7.08 25.17
N ALA A 45 7.10 -8.16 24.56
CA ALA A 45 7.82 -9.43 24.56
C ALA A 45 9.18 -9.26 23.85
N THR A 46 10.24 -9.82 24.43
CA THR A 46 11.57 -9.78 23.83
C THR A 46 11.57 -10.52 22.49
N PHE A 47 12.17 -9.90 21.48
CA PHE A 47 12.24 -10.52 20.16
C PHE A 47 13.06 -11.83 20.19
N SER A 48 12.52 -12.87 19.56
CA SER A 48 13.21 -14.15 19.35
C SER A 48 13.40 -14.42 17.86
N LEU A 49 14.57 -14.93 17.48
CA LEU A 49 14.84 -15.40 16.12
C LEU A 49 13.91 -16.56 15.70
N SER A 50 13.20 -17.22 16.62
CA SER A 50 12.17 -18.22 16.26
C SER A 50 10.95 -17.61 15.56
N CYS A 51 10.71 -16.31 15.69
CA CYS A 51 9.58 -15.60 15.10
C CYS A 51 9.75 -15.34 13.58
N ILE A 52 10.91 -15.66 13.01
CA ILE A 52 11.20 -15.49 11.59
C ILE A 52 11.59 -16.81 10.90
N PRO A 53 11.39 -16.92 9.57
CA PRO A 53 11.74 -18.13 8.83
C PRO A 53 13.21 -18.55 9.03
N PRO A 54 13.53 -19.86 9.10
CA PRO A 54 14.90 -20.34 9.30
C PRO A 54 15.94 -19.72 8.36
N ILE A 55 15.58 -19.54 7.08
CA ILE A 55 16.49 -18.99 6.06
C ILE A 55 16.87 -17.52 6.32
N THR A 56 16.00 -16.75 6.98
CA THR A 56 16.22 -15.32 7.23
C THR A 56 17.05 -15.06 8.49
N LYS A 57 17.14 -16.03 9.41
CA LYS A 57 17.89 -15.90 10.66
C LYS A 57 19.35 -15.53 10.43
N SER A 58 19.98 -16.11 9.41
CA SER A 58 21.39 -15.83 9.09
C SER A 58 21.61 -14.40 8.63
N LEU A 59 20.71 -13.85 7.80
CA LEU A 59 20.79 -12.45 7.38
C LEU A 59 20.57 -11.51 8.57
N VAL A 60 19.58 -11.80 9.41
CA VAL A 60 19.30 -11.00 10.61
C VAL A 60 20.50 -10.93 11.54
N ARG A 61 21.14 -12.08 11.83
CA ARG A 61 22.36 -12.12 12.64
C ARG A 61 23.51 -11.32 12.03
N VAL A 62 23.75 -11.48 10.72
CA VAL A 62 24.81 -10.78 10.01
C VAL A 62 24.62 -9.26 10.10
N ILE A 63 23.43 -8.76 9.74
CA ILE A 63 23.15 -7.32 9.76
C ILE A 63 23.14 -6.76 11.18
N SER A 64 22.57 -7.50 12.14
CA SER A 64 22.53 -7.09 13.56
C SER A 64 23.94 -6.93 14.12
N ASN A 65 24.83 -7.91 13.88
CA ASN A 65 26.21 -7.86 14.37
C ASN A 65 27.04 -6.77 13.67
N GLU A 66 26.99 -6.68 12.33
CA GLU A 66 27.74 -5.65 11.57
C GLU A 66 27.25 -4.23 11.88
N GLY A 67 25.94 -4.05 12.00
CA GLY A 67 25.31 -2.78 12.34
C GLY A 67 25.44 -2.43 13.82
N ASN A 68 25.82 -3.40 14.66
CA ASN A 68 25.75 -3.36 16.12
C ASN A 68 24.40 -2.79 16.58
N THR A 69 23.32 -3.44 16.13
CA THR A 69 21.93 -3.00 16.27
C THR A 69 21.02 -4.16 16.66
N ASP A 70 19.86 -3.85 17.22
CA ASP A 70 18.90 -4.84 17.71
C ASP A 70 18.39 -5.76 16.59
N ALA A 71 18.26 -7.05 16.89
CA ALA A 71 17.85 -8.07 15.93
C ALA A 71 16.37 -7.97 15.56
N GLY A 72 15.51 -7.53 16.49
CA GLY A 72 14.11 -7.25 16.24
C GLY A 72 13.93 -6.14 15.21
N ASN A 73 14.73 -5.06 15.31
CA ASN A 73 14.74 -4.00 14.31
C ASN A 73 15.09 -4.51 12.91
N VAL A 74 16.09 -5.39 12.79
CA VAL A 74 16.50 -5.98 11.51
C VAL A 74 15.41 -6.91 10.98
N ALA A 75 14.84 -7.76 11.84
CA ALA A 75 13.76 -8.67 11.48
C ALA A 75 12.51 -7.93 10.99
N ALA A 76 12.09 -6.87 11.68
CA ALA A 76 10.95 -6.06 11.28
C ALA A 76 11.17 -5.39 9.92
N SER A 77 12.37 -4.81 9.73
CA SER A 77 12.77 -4.26 8.43
C SER A 77 12.67 -5.32 7.34
N LEU A 78 13.22 -6.52 7.59
CA LEU A 78 13.22 -7.59 6.61
C LEU A 78 11.81 -8.02 6.24
N ILE A 79 10.94 -8.22 7.23
CA ILE A 79 9.54 -8.58 7.01
C ILE A 79 8.88 -7.52 6.15
N VAL A 80 8.97 -6.24 6.52
CA VAL A 80 8.34 -5.13 5.82
C VAL A 80 8.80 -5.04 4.35
N PHE A 81 10.10 -5.05 4.08
CA PHE A 81 10.60 -4.96 2.70
C PHE A 81 10.24 -6.19 1.84
N PHE A 82 10.28 -7.39 2.41
CA PHE A 82 9.83 -8.60 1.68
C PHE A 82 8.33 -8.60 1.42
N SER A 83 7.54 -8.10 2.38
CA SER A 83 6.09 -8.01 2.30
C SER A 83 5.64 -7.18 1.08
N GLY A 84 6.33 -6.05 0.82
CA GLY A 84 6.08 -5.22 -0.36
C GLY A 84 6.33 -5.95 -1.67
N GLY A 85 7.47 -6.64 -1.81
CA GLY A 85 7.75 -7.43 -3.02
C GLY A 85 6.77 -8.60 -3.21
N LEU A 86 6.42 -9.30 -2.13
CA LEU A 86 5.45 -10.40 -2.15
C LEU A 86 4.05 -9.93 -2.53
N SER A 87 3.65 -8.72 -2.12
CA SER A 87 2.35 -8.15 -2.46
C SER A 87 2.16 -7.89 -3.96
N ASN A 88 3.22 -7.85 -4.77
CA ASN A 88 3.09 -7.80 -6.22
C ASN A 88 2.64 -9.13 -6.82
N ILE A 89 2.94 -10.23 -6.13
CA ILE A 89 2.80 -11.59 -6.67
C ILE A 89 1.64 -12.32 -6.00
N TYR A 90 1.38 -12.04 -4.73
CA TYR A 90 0.47 -12.82 -3.90
C TYR A 90 -0.57 -11.95 -3.19
N LYS A 91 -1.73 -12.56 -2.95
CA LYS A 91 -2.75 -12.11 -1.99
C LYS A 91 -3.18 -13.28 -1.12
N VAL A 92 -3.58 -13.01 0.11
CA VAL A 92 -3.93 -14.02 1.10
C VAL A 92 -5.44 -14.12 1.21
N GLN A 93 -6.01 -15.32 1.13
CA GLN A 93 -7.40 -15.59 1.49
C GLN A 93 -7.39 -16.28 2.87
N PRO A 94 -7.68 -15.55 3.95
CA PRO A 94 -7.60 -16.11 5.31
C PRO A 94 -8.78 -17.03 5.61
N GLU A 95 -9.98 -16.68 5.14
CA GLU A 95 -11.20 -17.41 5.43
C GLU A 95 -11.43 -18.54 4.41
N GLN A 96 -11.77 -19.74 4.88
CA GLN A 96 -12.04 -20.89 4.01
C GLN A 96 -13.34 -20.73 3.22
N GLU A 97 -14.38 -20.22 3.89
CA GLU A 97 -15.73 -20.09 3.33
C GLU A 97 -15.91 -18.80 2.53
N ASN A 98 -15.35 -17.70 3.01
CA ASN A 98 -15.42 -16.41 2.34
C ASN A 98 -14.36 -16.29 1.24
N LYS A 99 -14.70 -16.80 0.06
CA LYS A 99 -13.84 -16.79 -1.13
C LYS A 99 -13.65 -15.41 -1.77
N GLY A 100 -14.34 -14.38 -1.28
CA GLY A 100 -14.24 -13.00 -1.76
C GLY A 100 -13.28 -12.14 -0.96
N TRP A 101 -12.94 -12.56 0.27
CA TRP A 101 -12.12 -11.78 1.19
C TRP A 101 -10.63 -12.08 0.99
N TYR A 102 -9.89 -11.06 0.55
CA TYR A 102 -8.46 -11.12 0.31
C TYR A 102 -7.74 -10.04 1.09
N ILE A 103 -6.52 -10.35 1.54
CA ILE A 103 -5.64 -9.41 2.22
C ILE A 103 -4.35 -9.33 1.41
N SER A 104 -3.91 -8.11 1.12
CA SER A 104 -2.60 -7.87 0.53
C SER A 104 -1.53 -7.98 1.62
N PRO A 105 -0.42 -8.71 1.39
CA PRO A 105 0.61 -8.91 2.41
C PRO A 105 1.60 -7.73 2.48
N ASN A 106 1.23 -6.48 2.15
CA ASN A 106 2.12 -5.31 2.24
C ASN A 106 2.04 -4.68 3.65
N LEU A 107 2.96 -5.08 4.52
CA LEU A 107 3.01 -4.64 5.91
C LEU A 107 3.78 -3.34 6.04
N SER A 108 3.23 -2.38 6.78
CA SER A 108 3.90 -1.14 7.14
C SER A 108 4.40 -1.18 8.59
N GLY A 109 5.44 -0.41 8.90
CA GLY A 109 6.03 -0.45 10.23
C GLY A 109 6.96 0.71 10.56
N LEU A 110 7.26 0.86 11.84
CA LEU A 110 8.22 1.83 12.35
C LEU A 110 9.16 1.18 13.37
N LEU A 111 10.44 1.51 13.26
CA LEU A 111 11.42 1.27 14.30
C LEU A 111 11.36 2.41 15.30
N VAL A 112 10.88 2.12 16.50
CA VAL A 112 10.76 3.06 17.60
C VAL A 112 12.03 2.99 18.42
N GLY A 113 12.59 4.11 18.86
CA GLY A 113 13.73 4.11 19.79
C GLY A 113 14.39 5.47 19.92
N PRO A 114 15.20 5.70 20.95
CA PRO A 114 15.85 7.00 21.16
C PRO A 114 16.80 7.35 20.01
N ALA A 115 17.25 8.59 19.97
CA ALA A 115 18.41 8.97 19.15
C ALA A 115 19.59 8.03 19.48
N SER A 116 20.45 7.78 18.50
CA SER A 116 21.62 6.89 18.64
C SER A 116 21.34 5.40 18.87
N ALA A 117 20.08 4.93 18.89
CA ALA A 117 19.72 3.51 18.96
C ALA A 117 20.08 2.68 17.70
N ARG A 118 20.83 3.26 16.74
CA ARG A 118 21.29 2.62 15.50
C ARG A 118 20.18 1.98 14.66
N LYS A 119 18.95 2.50 14.76
CA LYS A 119 17.78 2.07 13.99
C LYS A 119 18.05 2.08 12.48
N SER A 120 18.71 3.13 11.99
CA SER A 120 19.04 3.24 10.56
C SER A 120 20.08 2.21 10.10
N ARG A 121 20.94 1.71 10.98
CA ARG A 121 21.85 0.61 10.67
C ARG A 121 21.13 -0.74 10.54
N ALA A 122 19.92 -0.87 11.10
CA ALA A 122 19.13 -2.09 10.97
C ALA A 122 18.45 -2.20 9.61
N PHE A 123 17.88 -1.10 9.11
CA PHE A 123 17.05 -1.14 7.89
C PHE A 123 17.78 -0.76 6.61
N ARG A 124 18.75 0.16 6.64
CA ARG A 124 19.46 0.61 5.42
C ARG A 124 20.15 -0.53 4.65
N PRO A 125 20.75 -1.56 5.30
CA PRO A 125 21.29 -2.70 4.55
C PRO A 125 20.24 -3.48 3.79
N ILE A 126 19.00 -3.55 4.29
CA ILE A 126 17.87 -4.22 3.65
C ILE A 126 17.27 -3.33 2.55
N GLU A 127 17.10 -2.03 2.83
CA GLU A 127 16.72 -1.03 1.84
C GLU A 127 17.69 -1.01 0.65
N SER A 128 18.99 -1.17 0.89
CA SER A 128 20.01 -1.27 -0.17
C SER A 128 19.77 -2.45 -1.11
N LEU A 129 19.16 -3.54 -0.66
CA LEU A 129 18.78 -4.66 -1.54
C LEU A 129 17.68 -4.24 -2.51
N VAL A 130 16.71 -3.42 -2.07
CA VAL A 130 15.66 -2.85 -2.92
C VAL A 130 16.26 -1.82 -3.88
N ARG A 131 17.17 -0.96 -3.41
CA ARG A 131 17.87 0.01 -4.27
C ARG A 131 18.60 -0.67 -5.41
N LYS A 132 19.28 -1.80 -5.16
CA LYS A 132 19.93 -2.58 -6.21
C LYS A 132 18.94 -3.15 -7.24
N ALA A 133 17.75 -3.57 -6.81
CA ALA A 133 16.70 -3.98 -7.74
C ALA A 133 16.17 -2.79 -8.56
N GLU A 134 16.05 -1.60 -7.96
CA GLU A 134 15.70 -0.36 -8.66
C GLU A 134 16.77 0.03 -9.69
N ASP A 135 18.05 -0.09 -9.33
CA ASP A 135 19.19 0.13 -10.23
C ASP A 135 19.16 -0.84 -11.43
N GLU A 136 18.79 -2.11 -11.22
CA GLU A 136 18.61 -3.11 -12.27
C GLU A 136 17.49 -2.70 -13.25
N LEU A 137 16.35 -2.20 -12.73
CA LEU A 137 15.25 -1.69 -13.56
C LEU A 137 15.66 -0.44 -14.36
N GLN A 138 16.43 0.45 -13.74
CA GLN A 138 16.95 1.64 -14.42
C GLN A 138 17.96 1.28 -15.50
N PHE A 139 18.81 0.28 -15.26
CA PHE A 139 19.74 -0.23 -16.26
C PHE A 139 19.00 -0.87 -17.44
N GLU A 140 17.95 -1.65 -17.19
CA GLU A 140 17.11 -2.21 -18.26
C GLU A 140 16.44 -1.12 -19.09
N TYR A 141 15.85 -0.12 -18.43
CA TYR A 141 15.24 1.03 -19.10
C TYR A 141 16.25 1.80 -19.94
N SER A 142 17.49 1.99 -19.47
CA SER A 142 18.52 2.72 -20.24
C SER A 142 18.84 2.09 -21.60
N LYS A 143 18.59 0.78 -21.76
CA LYS A 143 18.76 0.07 -23.04
C LYS A 143 17.66 0.40 -24.06
N THR A 144 16.45 0.70 -23.61
CA THR A 144 15.29 1.00 -24.47
C THR A 144 14.90 2.48 -24.48
N GLU A 145 15.49 3.30 -23.60
CA GLU A 145 15.14 4.70 -23.37
C GLU A 145 15.09 5.52 -24.66
N LYS A 146 16.08 5.39 -25.54
CA LYS A 146 16.13 6.15 -26.81
C LYS A 146 14.95 5.81 -27.72
N GLU A 147 14.61 4.53 -27.81
CA GLU A 147 13.52 4.03 -28.64
C GLU A 147 12.16 4.46 -28.07
N GLU A 148 11.97 4.30 -26.76
CA GLU A 148 10.77 4.72 -26.05
C GLU A 148 10.57 6.24 -26.14
N LEU A 149 11.63 7.03 -25.98
CA LEU A 149 11.57 8.48 -26.09
C LEU A 149 11.24 8.92 -27.52
N ALA A 150 11.83 8.29 -28.54
CA ALA A 150 11.50 8.58 -29.93
C ALA A 150 10.03 8.27 -30.25
N ALA A 151 9.51 7.14 -29.76
CA ALA A 151 8.10 6.77 -29.89
C ALA A 151 7.18 7.78 -29.21
N TYR A 152 7.52 8.22 -27.99
CA TYR A 152 6.80 9.27 -27.28
C TYR A 152 6.78 10.59 -28.05
N GLN A 153 7.93 11.05 -28.58
CA GLN A 153 7.99 12.29 -29.37
C GLN A 153 7.15 12.20 -30.64
N LEU A 154 7.14 11.04 -31.30
CA LEU A 154 6.29 10.81 -32.47
C LEU A 154 4.80 10.90 -32.11
N LYS A 155 4.37 10.25 -31.03
CA LYS A 155 2.98 10.31 -30.53
C LYS A 155 2.58 11.74 -30.17
N LYS A 156 3.44 12.47 -29.47
CA LYS A 156 3.23 13.88 -29.12
C LYS A 156 3.01 14.75 -30.36
N LYS A 157 3.86 14.59 -31.39
CA LYS A 157 3.70 15.29 -32.67
C LYS A 157 2.40 14.92 -33.39
N LYS A 158 2.04 13.63 -33.42
CA LYS A 158 0.76 13.17 -34.00
C LYS A 158 -0.44 13.81 -33.32
N ASN A 159 -0.46 13.86 -31.99
CA ASN A 159 -1.52 14.52 -31.23
C ASN A 159 -1.61 16.02 -31.57
N ALA A 160 -0.48 16.73 -31.57
CA ALA A 160 -0.46 18.15 -31.95
C ALA A 160 -0.94 18.40 -33.39
N SER A 161 -0.56 17.54 -34.34
CA SER A 161 -1.05 17.64 -35.73
C SER A 161 -2.54 17.35 -35.86
N ARG A 162 -3.07 16.37 -35.12
CA ARG A 162 -4.51 16.07 -35.06
C ARG A 162 -5.29 17.24 -34.48
N GLU A 163 -4.80 17.83 -33.39
CA GLU A 163 -5.41 19.00 -32.76
C GLU A 163 -5.46 20.19 -33.73
N GLN A 164 -4.36 20.48 -34.42
CA GLN A 164 -4.32 21.54 -35.43
C GLN A 164 -5.28 21.28 -36.60
N LEU A 165 -5.38 20.03 -37.08
CA LEU A 165 -6.28 19.68 -38.16
C LEU A 165 -7.74 19.81 -37.71
N ALA A 166 -8.09 19.27 -36.54
CA ALA A 166 -9.43 19.37 -35.97
C ALA A 166 -9.83 20.85 -35.76
N GLN A 167 -8.94 21.69 -35.23
CA GLN A 167 -9.20 23.13 -35.07
C GLN A 167 -9.49 23.81 -36.41
N LYS A 168 -8.72 23.50 -37.47
CA LYS A 168 -8.98 24.04 -38.82
C LYS A 168 -10.33 23.59 -39.36
N THR A 169 -10.65 22.30 -39.23
CA THR A 169 -11.92 21.73 -39.68
C THR A 169 -13.12 22.34 -38.96
N ILE A 170 -13.02 22.55 -37.63
CA ILE A 170 -14.05 23.23 -36.82
C ILE A 170 -14.24 24.68 -37.28
N LEU A 171 -13.15 25.41 -37.52
CA LEU A 171 -13.24 26.80 -38.00
C LEU A 171 -13.89 26.91 -39.38
N GLU A 172 -13.63 25.95 -40.27
CA GLU A 172 -14.24 25.91 -41.59
C GLU A 172 -15.72 25.51 -41.54
N SER A 173 -16.10 24.53 -40.71
CA SER A 173 -17.49 24.12 -40.53
C SER A 173 -18.36 25.29 -40.03
N LEU A 174 -17.90 26.05 -39.05
CA LEU A 174 -18.58 27.24 -38.52
C LEU A 174 -18.75 28.36 -39.57
N ARG A 175 -17.87 28.44 -40.58
CA ARG A 175 -17.99 29.45 -41.65
C ARG A 175 -19.06 29.08 -42.67
N ILE A 176 -19.23 27.79 -42.97
CA ILE A 176 -20.17 27.31 -43.99
C ILE A 176 -21.54 26.92 -43.42
N GLU A 177 -21.68 26.80 -42.09
CA GLU A 177 -22.90 26.36 -41.39
C GLU A 177 -24.19 27.05 -41.87
N LYS A 178 -24.15 28.36 -42.14
CA LYS A 178 -25.32 29.10 -42.63
C LYS A 178 -25.66 28.82 -44.10
N ASN A 179 -24.67 28.43 -44.90
CA ASN A 179 -24.80 28.23 -46.34
C ASN A 179 -25.07 26.76 -46.70
N ASP A 180 -24.42 25.83 -45.99
CA ASP A 180 -24.51 24.39 -46.20
C ASP A 180 -24.42 23.65 -44.86
N PRO A 181 -25.54 23.50 -44.14
CA PRO A 181 -25.56 22.92 -42.81
C PRO A 181 -25.19 21.43 -42.80
N ALA A 182 -25.55 20.68 -43.84
CA ALA A 182 -25.24 19.25 -43.93
C ALA A 182 -23.73 19.00 -44.03
N LYS A 183 -23.04 19.79 -44.86
CA LYS A 183 -21.58 19.72 -44.99
C LYS A 183 -20.87 20.22 -43.72
N ALA A 184 -21.41 21.23 -43.05
CA ALA A 184 -20.86 21.69 -41.77
C ALA A 184 -20.90 20.60 -40.69
N GLU A 185 -22.01 19.85 -40.61
CA GLU A 185 -22.19 18.74 -39.66
C GLU A 185 -21.22 17.57 -39.95
N GLU A 186 -21.02 17.21 -41.22
CA GLU A 186 -20.02 16.21 -41.63
C GLU A 186 -18.60 16.61 -41.19
N MET A 187 -18.22 17.87 -41.41
CA MET A 187 -16.92 18.39 -41.00
C MET A 187 -16.75 18.42 -39.48
N MET A 188 -17.81 18.74 -38.73
CA MET A 188 -17.76 18.64 -37.26
C MET A 188 -17.54 17.19 -36.82
N ALA A 189 -18.25 16.23 -37.42
CA ALA A 189 -18.07 14.80 -37.11
C ALA A 189 -16.64 14.33 -37.43
N ASP A 190 -16.02 14.80 -38.51
CA ASP A 190 -14.63 14.48 -38.83
C ASP A 190 -13.65 15.10 -37.83
N ALA A 191 -13.88 16.33 -37.39
CA ALA A 191 -13.08 16.96 -36.34
C ALA A 191 -13.20 16.20 -35.01
N GLU A 192 -14.40 15.77 -34.63
CA GLU A 192 -14.62 14.94 -33.44
C GLU A 192 -13.86 13.62 -33.53
N ARG A 193 -13.89 12.93 -34.67
CA ARG A 193 -13.12 11.69 -34.88
C ARG A 193 -11.62 11.91 -34.71
N LEU A 194 -11.08 13.03 -35.22
CA LEU A 194 -9.66 13.37 -35.06
C LEU A 194 -9.30 13.58 -33.58
N LEU A 195 -10.15 14.27 -32.83
CA LEU A 195 -9.96 14.50 -31.39
C LEU A 195 -10.08 13.20 -30.59
N MET A 196 -11.04 12.32 -30.90
CA MET A 196 -11.20 11.01 -30.24
C MET A 196 -10.02 10.07 -30.47
N GLN A 197 -9.26 10.24 -31.56
CA GLN A 197 -8.05 9.45 -31.82
C GLN A 197 -6.82 9.97 -31.07
N MET A 198 -6.92 11.08 -30.34
CA MET A 198 -5.81 11.59 -29.55
C MET A 198 -5.59 10.71 -28.31
N GLU A 199 -4.33 10.38 -28.06
CA GLU A 199 -3.94 9.76 -26.79
C GLU A 199 -3.86 10.87 -25.73
N ASN A 200 -4.85 10.93 -24.84
CA ASN A 200 -4.80 11.85 -23.69
C ASN A 200 -3.76 11.40 -22.67
N ASP A 201 -3.30 12.33 -21.82
CA ASP A 201 -2.35 12.07 -20.73
C ASP A 201 -1.03 11.41 -21.17
N LEU A 202 -0.55 11.81 -22.35
CA LEU A 202 0.72 11.33 -22.89
C LEU A 202 1.89 11.78 -21.99
N GLU A 203 2.54 10.83 -21.32
CA GLU A 203 3.68 11.09 -20.45
C GLU A 203 5.01 10.63 -21.06
N PRO A 204 6.12 11.32 -20.74
CA PRO A 204 7.43 10.82 -21.11
C PRO A 204 7.66 9.46 -20.42
N PRO A 205 8.24 8.49 -21.15
CA PRO A 205 8.62 7.22 -20.55
C PRO A 205 9.64 7.44 -19.43
N SER A 206 9.59 6.60 -18.41
CA SER A 206 10.53 6.62 -17.29
C SER A 206 10.70 5.21 -16.73
N ALA A 207 11.88 4.93 -16.18
CA ALA A 207 12.08 3.73 -15.38
C ALA A 207 11.05 3.64 -14.24
N MET A 208 10.63 2.42 -13.89
CA MET A 208 9.79 2.19 -12.71
C MET A 208 10.57 2.56 -11.46
N SER A 209 9.90 3.22 -10.52
CA SER A 209 10.48 3.51 -9.20
C SER A 209 9.94 2.54 -8.17
N LEU A 210 10.80 2.10 -7.26
CA LEU A 210 10.46 1.26 -6.13
C LEU A 210 10.41 2.08 -4.83
N ILE A 211 11.32 3.03 -4.62
CA ILE A 211 11.46 3.74 -3.34
C ILE A 211 10.95 5.17 -3.44
N ILE A 212 10.06 5.53 -2.51
CA ILE A 212 9.56 6.89 -2.33
C ILE A 212 10.11 7.45 -1.02
N ASN A 213 10.89 8.52 -1.10
CA ASN A 213 11.34 9.24 0.10
C ASN A 213 10.36 10.36 0.48
N HIS A 214 9.75 11.01 -0.51
CA HIS A 214 8.82 12.11 -0.32
C HIS A 214 7.95 12.23 -1.57
N THR A 215 6.67 12.56 -1.39
CA THR A 215 5.76 12.88 -2.50
C THR A 215 4.62 13.75 -2.00
N THR A 216 3.93 14.42 -2.92
CA THR A 216 2.65 15.10 -2.65
C THR A 216 1.49 14.13 -2.92
N GLU A 217 0.28 14.43 -2.45
CA GLU A 217 -0.91 13.64 -2.78
C GLU A 217 -1.10 13.49 -4.29
N ALA A 218 -0.99 14.58 -5.05
CA ALA A 218 -1.14 14.56 -6.50
C ALA A 218 -0.04 13.74 -7.17
N GLY A 219 1.22 13.86 -6.72
CA GLY A 219 2.33 13.06 -7.19
C GLY A 219 2.14 11.58 -6.91
N LEU A 220 1.67 11.22 -5.72
CA LEU A 220 1.41 9.83 -5.34
C LEU A 220 0.25 9.22 -6.13
N HIS A 221 -0.86 9.95 -6.28
CA HIS A 221 -1.98 9.50 -7.08
C HIS A 221 -1.58 9.28 -8.54
N LYS A 222 -0.81 10.21 -9.11
CA LYS A 222 -0.28 10.12 -10.47
C LYS A 222 0.62 8.90 -10.63
N LEU A 223 1.58 8.73 -9.73
CA LEU A 223 2.48 7.57 -9.69
C LEU A 223 1.70 6.26 -9.64
N LYS A 224 0.69 6.16 -8.76
CA LYS A 224 -0.11 4.93 -8.59
C LYS A 224 -1.17 4.70 -9.66
N THR A 225 -1.50 5.71 -10.46
CA THR A 225 -2.31 5.52 -11.67
C THR A 225 -1.46 4.87 -12.77
N ARG A 226 -0.15 5.15 -12.79
CA ARG A 226 0.80 4.62 -13.77
C ARG A 226 1.41 3.28 -13.37
N GLU A 227 1.72 3.12 -12.09
CA GLU A 227 2.48 1.99 -11.55
C GLU A 227 1.65 1.26 -10.50
N ILE A 228 1.30 0.00 -10.77
CA ILE A 228 0.43 -0.81 -9.92
C ILE A 228 1.17 -1.54 -8.80
N HIS A 229 2.48 -1.77 -8.94
CA HIS A 229 3.29 -2.48 -7.95
C HIS A 229 3.41 -1.74 -6.62
N CYS A 230 3.82 -2.45 -5.57
CA CYS A 230 4.05 -1.89 -4.26
C CYS A 230 5.26 -0.95 -4.26
N HIS A 231 5.05 0.29 -3.82
CA HIS A 231 6.14 1.23 -3.55
C HIS A 231 6.57 1.17 -2.08
N PHE A 232 7.86 1.38 -1.83
CA PHE A 232 8.44 1.46 -0.49
C PHE A 232 8.56 2.93 -0.09
N TYR A 233 7.64 3.44 0.72
CA TYR A 233 7.72 4.77 1.29
C TYR A 233 8.65 4.74 2.52
N VAL A 234 9.93 5.07 2.31
CA VAL A 234 10.97 4.95 3.33
C VAL A 234 11.32 6.32 3.94
N ARG A 235 11.30 6.43 5.27
CA ARG A 235 11.67 7.65 6.01
C ARG A 235 12.62 7.34 7.16
N ASP A 236 13.87 7.77 7.02
CA ASP A 236 14.70 7.95 8.22
C ASP A 236 14.18 9.21 8.94
N GLU A 237 13.57 9.00 10.11
CA GLU A 237 12.68 9.95 10.78
C GLU A 237 11.30 10.14 10.09
N ALA A 238 10.35 9.29 10.48
CA ALA A 238 8.97 9.32 10.01
C ALA A 238 8.14 10.46 10.63
N THR A 239 8.66 11.21 11.60
CA THR A 239 7.93 12.28 12.30
C THR A 239 7.23 13.26 11.36
N PRO A 240 7.87 13.80 10.30
CA PRO A 240 7.21 14.75 9.39
C PRO A 240 6.03 14.11 8.64
N LEU A 241 6.19 12.87 8.17
CA LEU A 241 5.12 12.12 7.50
C LEU A 241 3.94 11.88 8.44
N LEU A 242 4.21 11.50 9.69
CA LEU A 242 3.16 11.30 10.69
C LEU A 242 2.45 12.61 11.02
N LEU A 243 3.17 13.72 11.20
CA LEU A 243 2.54 15.02 11.47
C LEU A 243 1.67 15.50 10.30
N GLU A 244 2.14 15.31 9.06
CA GLU A 244 1.38 15.66 7.85
C GLU A 244 0.10 14.81 7.70
N THR A 245 0.18 13.51 7.98
CA THR A 245 -0.96 12.60 7.85
C THR A 245 -1.91 12.71 9.03
N MET A 246 -1.42 12.91 10.25
CA MET A 246 -2.22 12.88 11.48
C MET A 246 -2.76 14.25 11.91
N SER A 247 -2.39 15.34 11.23
CA SER A 247 -3.02 16.63 11.48
C SER A 247 -4.53 16.56 11.24
N ILE A 248 -5.30 17.16 12.16
CA ILE A 248 -6.78 17.27 12.09
C ILE A 248 -7.23 17.98 10.79
N THR A 249 -6.38 18.85 10.24
CA THR A 249 -6.60 19.45 8.93
C THR A 249 -6.45 18.38 7.84
N ARG A 250 -7.60 17.77 7.50
CA ARG A 250 -7.85 16.79 6.42
C ARG A 250 -6.71 16.69 5.40
N SER A 251 -5.72 15.87 5.71
CA SER A 251 -4.65 15.56 4.79
C SER A 251 -5.20 14.58 3.77
N ASN A 252 -5.50 15.06 2.56
CA ASN A 252 -6.00 14.20 1.47
C ASN A 252 -5.05 13.03 1.18
N ILE A 253 -3.74 13.20 1.45
CA ILE A 253 -2.74 12.13 1.31
C ILE A 253 -2.96 11.00 2.32
N LYS A 254 -3.57 11.26 3.48
CA LYS A 254 -3.81 10.24 4.52
C LYS A 254 -4.80 9.19 4.03
N ALA A 255 -5.93 9.62 3.45
CA ALA A 255 -6.93 8.70 2.90
C ALA A 255 -6.33 7.82 1.81
N PHE A 256 -5.51 8.42 0.94
CA PHE A 256 -4.76 7.67 -0.07
C PHE A 256 -3.81 6.64 0.56
N LEU A 257 -3.03 7.04 1.57
CA LEU A 257 -2.05 6.15 2.20
C LEU A 257 -2.72 5.01 2.97
N ILE A 258 -3.88 5.23 3.60
CA ILE A 258 -4.65 4.15 4.25
C ILE A 258 -5.06 3.11 3.20
N GLU A 259 -5.69 3.55 2.11
CA GLU A 259 -6.09 2.67 1.02
C GLU A 259 -4.89 1.93 0.42
N ALA A 260 -3.77 2.65 0.27
CA ALA A 260 -2.57 2.07 -0.29
C ALA A 260 -1.86 1.06 0.63
N MET A 261 -1.98 1.22 1.95
CA MET A 261 -1.47 0.25 2.92
C MET A 261 -2.38 -0.99 3.01
N ASP A 262 -3.69 -0.82 2.87
CA ASP A 262 -4.65 -1.95 2.83
C ASP A 262 -4.47 -2.76 1.53
N GLY A 263 -4.26 -2.07 0.39
CA GLY A 263 -3.75 -2.66 -0.85
C GLY A 263 -4.74 -3.50 -1.64
N ASP A 264 -6.03 -3.45 -1.28
CA ASP A 264 -7.10 -4.31 -1.79
C ASP A 264 -8.22 -3.55 -2.52
N ASN A 265 -8.52 -2.28 -2.18
CA ASN A 265 -9.53 -1.49 -2.89
C ASN A 265 -8.92 -0.40 -3.79
N ASP A 266 -9.65 -0.08 -4.85
CA ASP A 266 -9.25 1.00 -5.74
C ASP A 266 -9.46 2.36 -5.10
N TYR A 267 -8.45 3.21 -5.24
CA TYR A 267 -8.57 4.60 -4.87
C TYR A 267 -9.05 5.42 -6.07
N ARG A 268 -10.28 5.96 -5.98
CA ARG A 268 -10.90 6.80 -7.02
C ARG A 268 -11.06 8.23 -6.55
N ARG A 269 -10.57 9.19 -7.34
CA ARG A 269 -10.93 10.60 -7.19
C ARG A 269 -11.93 11.01 -8.28
N ASN A 270 -13.17 11.29 -7.89
CA ASN A 270 -14.17 11.90 -8.77
C ASN A 270 -13.93 13.42 -8.89
N LEU A 271 -12.76 13.81 -9.40
CA LEU A 271 -12.44 15.21 -9.68
C LEU A 271 -12.88 15.53 -11.12
N LYS A 272 -13.52 16.69 -11.34
CA LYS A 272 -13.79 17.25 -12.68
C LYS A 272 -12.52 17.89 -13.26
N THR A 273 -11.43 17.13 -13.36
CA THR A 273 -10.16 17.59 -13.93
C THR A 273 -9.55 16.51 -14.81
N GLU A 274 -8.62 16.91 -15.68
CA GLU A 274 -7.78 16.04 -16.53
C GLU A 274 -7.01 14.94 -15.77
N HIS A 275 -6.99 14.98 -14.44
CA HIS A 275 -6.33 14.00 -13.56
C HIS A 275 -7.29 12.96 -12.97
N ALA A 276 -8.45 12.75 -13.59
CA ALA A 276 -9.47 11.76 -13.23
C ALA A 276 -9.01 10.31 -13.55
N GLY A 277 -7.83 9.93 -13.07
CA GLY A 277 -7.31 8.57 -13.13
C GLY A 277 -7.84 7.71 -11.97
N ARG A 278 -7.88 6.40 -12.16
CA ARG A 278 -8.16 5.41 -11.10
C ARG A 278 -6.84 4.74 -10.72
N ALA A 279 -6.40 4.94 -9.48
CA ALA A 279 -5.33 4.12 -8.92
C ALA A 279 -5.94 2.76 -8.55
N LEU A 280 -5.63 1.74 -9.34
CA LEU A 280 -6.15 0.38 -9.16
C LEU A 280 -5.41 -0.29 -8.00
N ALA A 281 -6.15 -0.62 -6.93
CA ALA A 281 -5.64 -1.23 -5.69
C ALA A 281 -4.19 -0.80 -5.35
N PRO A 282 -3.95 0.50 -5.08
CA PRO A 282 -2.59 1.00 -4.89
C PRO A 282 -1.95 0.23 -3.73
N LYS A 283 -0.68 -0.14 -3.86
CA LYS A 283 0.07 -0.83 -2.80
C LYS A 283 1.24 0.04 -2.37
N ILE A 284 1.35 0.26 -1.08
CA ILE A 284 2.47 0.96 -0.45
C ILE A 284 2.83 0.22 0.82
N VAL A 285 4.13 0.14 1.07
CA VAL A 285 4.71 -0.17 2.38
C VAL A 285 5.31 1.12 2.92
N ILE A 286 4.85 1.57 4.09
CA ILE A 286 5.48 2.67 4.83
C ILE A 286 6.47 2.07 5.82
N PHE A 287 7.74 2.48 5.73
CA PHE A 287 8.75 2.06 6.68
C PHE A 287 9.64 3.21 7.12
N GLY A 288 10.02 3.21 8.40
CA GLY A 288 10.89 4.27 8.89
C GLY A 288 11.29 4.14 10.33
N THR A 289 11.89 5.22 10.84
CA THR A 289 12.35 5.30 12.22
C THR A 289 11.65 6.43 12.95
N ILE A 290 11.39 6.26 14.25
CA ILE A 290 10.75 7.30 15.06
C ILE A 290 11.25 7.26 16.50
N GLN A 291 11.19 8.41 17.16
CA GLN A 291 11.52 8.52 18.58
C GLN A 291 10.27 8.30 19.45
N PRO A 292 10.39 7.62 20.61
CA PRO A 292 9.26 7.38 21.51
C PRO A 292 8.54 8.67 21.94
N SER A 293 9.28 9.75 22.14
CA SER A 293 8.73 11.06 22.52
C SER A 293 7.74 11.61 21.50
N LYS A 294 7.96 11.34 20.20
CA LYS A 294 7.10 11.81 19.11
C LYS A 294 5.80 11.00 19.03
N ILE A 295 5.87 9.69 19.26
CA ILE A 295 4.68 8.84 19.38
C ILE A 295 3.85 9.26 20.59
N LYS A 296 4.48 9.59 21.73
CA LYS A 296 3.77 10.02 22.94
C LYS A 296 2.93 11.29 22.74
N ILE A 297 3.38 12.23 21.90
CA ILE A 297 2.60 13.42 21.55
C ILE A 297 1.30 13.00 20.87
N TYR A 298 1.41 12.12 19.88
CA TYR A 298 0.25 11.58 19.16
C TYR A 298 -0.72 10.79 20.07
N LEU A 299 -0.19 9.90 20.92
CA LEU A 299 -1.04 9.12 21.83
C LEU A 299 -1.78 9.99 22.85
N LYS A 300 -1.22 11.13 23.26
CA LYS A 300 -1.88 12.06 24.18
C LYS A 300 -3.12 12.70 23.55
N ASP A 301 -3.04 13.05 22.27
CA ASP A 301 -4.17 13.64 21.53
C ASP A 301 -5.30 12.61 21.38
N ILE A 302 -4.95 11.34 21.11
CA ILE A 302 -5.92 10.22 21.10
C ILE A 302 -6.62 10.05 22.47
N ILE A 303 -5.87 10.14 23.56
CA ILE A 303 -6.42 9.92 24.92
C ILE A 303 -7.33 11.09 25.34
N LYS A 304 -7.02 12.32 24.92
CA LYS A 304 -7.77 13.53 25.30
C LYS A 304 -9.03 13.74 24.49
N ASP A 305 -8.94 13.58 23.17
CA ASP A 305 -10.01 13.97 22.24
C ASP A 305 -10.89 12.78 21.82
N GLY A 306 -10.64 11.60 22.42
CA GLY A 306 -11.11 10.32 21.90
C GLY A 306 -10.31 9.93 20.66
N LEU A 307 -10.36 8.64 20.28
CA LEU A 307 -9.78 8.20 19.01
C LEU A 307 -10.29 9.14 17.90
N ASN A 308 -9.40 9.98 17.35
CA ASN A 308 -9.52 10.35 15.94
C ASN A 308 -9.37 9.03 15.19
N ASN A 309 -10.49 8.32 15.06
CA ASN A 309 -10.61 6.91 14.72
C ASN A 309 -10.41 6.75 13.21
N ASP A 310 -9.29 7.25 12.73
CA ASP A 310 -9.01 7.45 11.33
C ASP A 310 -8.30 6.27 10.68
N GLY A 311 -7.91 5.28 11.50
CA GLY A 311 -7.35 4.02 11.06
C GLY A 311 -5.91 4.08 10.57
N PHE A 312 -5.28 5.25 10.39
CA PHE A 312 -3.96 5.37 9.78
C PHE A 312 -2.88 4.68 10.62
N PHE A 313 -2.79 5.03 11.91
CA PHE A 313 -1.80 4.43 12.79
C PHE A 313 -2.01 2.91 12.97
N ASN A 314 -3.25 2.43 12.86
CA ASN A 314 -3.58 1.01 12.94
C ASN A 314 -3.03 0.21 11.75
N ARG A 315 -2.66 0.86 10.64
CA ARG A 315 -2.02 0.22 9.48
C ARG A 315 -0.51 0.09 9.63
N LEU A 316 0.09 0.68 10.67
CA LEU A 316 1.47 0.40 11.04
C LEU A 316 1.51 -0.91 11.86
N GLN A 317 1.40 -2.04 11.17
CA GLN A 317 1.27 -3.35 11.83
C GLN A 317 2.54 -3.78 12.58
N LEU A 318 3.70 -3.22 12.23
CA LEU A 318 4.99 -3.55 12.83
C LEU A 318 5.61 -2.34 13.53
N LEU A 319 5.25 -2.14 14.80
CA LEU A 319 5.90 -1.18 15.69
C LEU A 319 6.89 -1.91 16.59
N VAL A 320 8.19 -1.73 16.32
CA VAL A 320 9.24 -2.42 17.07
C VAL A 320 9.98 -1.44 17.96
N PHE A 321 10.00 -1.77 19.25
CA PHE A 321 10.82 -1.08 20.25
C PHE A 321 12.11 -1.88 20.40
N PRO A 322 13.27 -1.22 20.51
CA PRO A 322 14.54 -1.92 20.55
C PRO A 322 14.71 -2.53 21.93
N ASP A 323 15.04 -3.81 21.97
CA ASP A 323 15.60 -4.41 23.18
C ASP A 323 17.09 -4.03 23.32
N GLU A 324 17.71 -4.48 24.40
CA GLU A 324 19.16 -4.34 24.58
C GLU A 324 19.93 -4.98 23.42
N GLN A 325 20.93 -4.26 22.92
CA GLN A 325 21.84 -4.78 21.89
C GLN A 325 22.60 -5.99 22.41
N ARG A 326 22.48 -7.13 21.72
CA ARG A 326 23.20 -8.36 22.03
C ARG A 326 23.93 -8.85 20.79
N VAL A 327 25.19 -9.20 20.96
CA VAL A 327 25.96 -9.89 19.90
C VAL A 327 25.35 -11.27 19.73
N LEU A 328 24.87 -11.56 18.52
CA LEU A 328 24.27 -12.85 18.20
C LEU A 328 25.34 -13.84 17.78
N GLU A 329 25.23 -15.08 18.25
CA GLU A 329 26.11 -16.16 17.80
C GLU A 329 25.95 -16.39 16.29
N LEU A 330 27.07 -16.38 15.58
CA LEU A 330 27.16 -16.71 14.16
C LEU A 330 27.74 -18.12 14.00
N PRO A 331 27.10 -19.02 13.23
CA PRO A 331 27.70 -20.30 12.86
C PRO A 331 29.10 -20.11 12.25
N SER A 332 30.06 -20.98 12.57
CA SER A 332 31.46 -20.83 12.14
C SER A 332 31.66 -20.80 10.62
N ASN A 333 30.73 -21.36 9.85
CA ASN A 333 30.72 -21.34 8.39
C ASN A 333 29.99 -20.14 7.78
N THR A 334 29.60 -19.14 8.59
CA THR A 334 28.89 -17.94 8.12
C THR A 334 29.76 -17.16 7.13
N ARG A 335 29.21 -16.88 5.95
CA ARG A 335 29.82 -16.00 4.93
C ARG A 335 28.90 -14.79 4.71
N PRO A 336 29.12 -13.65 5.40
CA PRO A 336 28.24 -12.49 5.36
C PRO A 336 27.89 -12.03 3.93
N GLU A 337 28.90 -11.90 3.07
CA GLU A 337 28.71 -11.44 1.69
C GLU A 337 27.91 -12.44 0.86
N THR A 338 28.13 -13.75 1.02
CA THR A 338 27.33 -14.78 0.34
C THR A 338 25.87 -14.73 0.78
N ILE A 339 25.61 -14.50 2.07
CA ILE A 339 24.24 -14.38 2.60
C ILE A 339 23.57 -13.12 2.04
N LYS A 340 24.23 -11.96 2.08
CA LYS A 340 23.69 -10.71 1.50
C LYS A 340 23.41 -10.85 0.00
N GLN A 341 24.32 -11.49 -0.76
CA GLN A 341 24.12 -11.75 -2.19
C GLN A 341 22.94 -12.69 -2.46
N LEU A 342 22.73 -13.72 -1.64
CA LEU A 342 21.55 -14.58 -1.76
C LEU A 342 20.26 -13.77 -1.59
N PHE A 343 20.19 -12.95 -0.55
CA PHE A 343 19.00 -12.12 -0.28
C PHE A 343 18.82 -11.01 -1.31
N GLN A 344 19.89 -10.44 -1.85
CA GLN A 344 19.84 -9.55 -3.00
C GLN A 344 19.15 -10.24 -4.19
N LYS A 345 19.61 -11.46 -4.56
CA LYS A 345 19.01 -12.20 -5.68
C LYS A 345 17.53 -12.49 -5.46
N VAL A 346 17.14 -12.87 -4.24
CA VAL A 346 15.73 -13.12 -3.91
C VAL A 346 14.91 -11.84 -4.07
N LEU A 347 15.38 -10.70 -3.57
CA LEU A 347 14.64 -9.44 -3.68
C LEU A 347 14.59 -8.92 -5.12
N SER A 348 15.69 -9.01 -5.87
CA SER A 348 15.72 -8.72 -7.32
C SER A 348 14.72 -9.57 -8.09
N GLN A 349 14.59 -10.87 -7.76
CA GLN A 349 13.57 -11.72 -8.38
C GLN A 349 12.14 -11.30 -8.02
N LEU A 350 11.88 -10.98 -6.74
CA LEU A 350 10.57 -10.50 -6.30
C LEU A 350 10.18 -9.16 -6.96
N LEU A 351 11.17 -8.30 -7.20
CA LEU A 351 11.02 -6.94 -7.74
C LEU A 351 11.36 -6.84 -9.23
N HIS A 352 11.53 -7.98 -9.92
CA HIS A 352 11.77 -8.01 -11.35
C HIS A 352 10.59 -7.42 -12.12
N LYS A 353 10.85 -6.76 -13.26
CA LYS A 353 9.85 -6.06 -14.08
C LYS A 353 8.59 -6.88 -14.36
N GLU A 354 8.74 -8.16 -14.68
CA GLU A 354 7.61 -9.07 -14.93
C GLU A 354 6.68 -9.25 -13.72
N ASN A 355 7.19 -9.15 -12.49
CA ASN A 355 6.39 -9.23 -11.28
C ASN A 355 5.73 -7.88 -10.94
N LEU A 356 6.38 -6.76 -11.24
CA LEU A 356 5.84 -5.42 -11.01
C LEU A 356 4.65 -5.10 -11.93
N LEU A 357 4.65 -5.65 -13.15
CA LEU A 357 3.59 -5.46 -14.14
C LEU A 357 2.40 -6.42 -13.95
N LYS A 358 2.39 -7.25 -12.92
CA LYS A 358 1.28 -8.19 -12.68
C LYS A 358 0.05 -7.48 -12.15
N GLU A 359 -1.01 -7.51 -12.96
CA GLU A 359 -2.35 -7.08 -12.54
C GLU A 359 -3.04 -8.11 -11.65
N ASN A 360 -2.74 -9.40 -11.84
CA ASN A 360 -3.37 -10.49 -11.10
C ASN A 360 -2.38 -11.17 -10.14
N GLN A 361 -2.71 -11.14 -8.85
CA GLN A 361 -1.96 -11.84 -7.80
C GLN A 361 -2.44 -13.29 -7.66
N LYS A 362 -1.50 -14.19 -7.35
CA LYS A 362 -1.78 -15.56 -6.94
C LYS A 362 -2.41 -15.58 -5.54
N VAL A 363 -3.48 -16.35 -5.37
CA VAL A 363 -4.13 -16.50 -4.07
C VAL A 363 -3.43 -17.58 -3.25
N ILE A 364 -2.95 -17.21 -2.06
CA ILE A 364 -2.51 -18.15 -1.03
C ILE A 364 -3.66 -18.31 -0.03
N LYS A 365 -4.12 -19.54 0.17
CA LYS A 365 -5.12 -19.86 1.19
C LYS A 365 -4.41 -20.25 2.47
N PHE A 366 -4.89 -19.78 3.62
CA PHE A 366 -4.39 -20.28 4.89
C PHE A 366 -4.78 -21.76 5.05
N SER A 367 -3.78 -22.63 5.20
CA SER A 367 -4.02 -23.99 5.64
C SER A 367 -4.49 -23.98 7.11
N LEU A 368 -5.08 -25.09 7.56
CA LEU A 368 -5.38 -25.27 8.99
C LEU A 368 -4.10 -25.15 9.84
N ASP A 369 -2.96 -25.62 9.32
CA ASP A 369 -1.66 -25.52 9.98
C ASP A 369 -1.15 -24.06 10.08
N ALA A 370 -1.44 -23.22 9.09
CA ALA A 370 -1.10 -21.79 9.13
C ALA A 370 -1.85 -21.05 10.25
N HIS A 371 -3.07 -21.49 10.58
CA HIS A 371 -3.81 -20.98 11.74
C HIS A 371 -3.13 -21.38 13.06
N ALA A 372 -2.57 -22.58 13.15
CA ALA A 372 -1.83 -23.03 14.33
C ALA A 372 -0.56 -22.18 14.57
N CYS A 373 0.12 -21.72 13.51
CA CYS A 373 1.25 -20.79 13.62
C CYS A 373 0.88 -19.39 14.17
N SER A 374 -0.40 -19.02 14.17
CA SER A 374 -0.89 -17.78 14.81
C SER A 374 -1.16 -17.95 16.32
N GLY A 375 -1.28 -19.19 16.80
CA GLY A 375 -1.53 -19.51 18.21
C GLY A 375 -0.52 -18.90 19.19
N PRO A 376 0.81 -18.94 18.92
CA PRO A 376 1.83 -18.30 19.75
C PRO A 376 1.75 -16.76 19.80
N PHE A 377 1.12 -16.12 18.81
CA PHE A 377 0.90 -14.66 18.82
C PHE A 377 -0.38 -14.27 19.57
N ARG A 378 -1.33 -15.20 19.75
CA ARG A 378 -2.54 -15.02 20.58
C ARG A 378 -2.26 -15.17 22.07
N SER A 379 -1.23 -15.94 22.44
CA SER A 379 -0.96 -16.34 23.82
C SER A 379 -0.58 -15.25 24.83
N PRO A 380 -0.27 -13.98 24.50
CA PRO A 380 -0.16 -12.94 25.53
C PRO A 380 -1.51 -12.31 25.93
N ILE A 381 -2.59 -12.53 25.18
CA ILE A 381 -3.88 -11.86 25.46
C ILE A 381 -4.70 -12.61 26.53
N SER A 382 -4.40 -13.89 26.74
CA SER A 382 -5.02 -14.73 27.76
C SER A 382 -3.95 -15.35 28.66
N VAL A 383 -3.44 -14.61 29.65
CA VAL A 383 -2.97 -15.12 30.95
C VAL A 383 -2.51 -13.91 31.76
N GLN A 384 -3.40 -13.42 32.63
CA GLN A 384 -3.12 -13.08 34.03
C GLN A 384 -4.48 -12.89 34.71
N SER A 385 -5.18 -14.01 34.88
CA SER A 385 -6.32 -14.11 35.78
C SER A 385 -6.29 -15.47 36.43
N ASP A 386 -5.25 -15.69 37.24
CA ASP A 386 -5.23 -16.68 38.30
C ASP A 386 -4.22 -16.19 39.33
N HIS A 387 -4.69 -15.32 40.24
CA HIS A 387 -4.47 -15.32 41.69
C HIS A 387 -5.25 -14.18 42.33
#